data_AF-A0A6U5F810-F1
#
_entry.id   AF-A0A6U5F810-F1
#
_cell.length_a   1.000
_cell.length_b   1.000
_cell.length_c   1.000
_cell.angle_alpha   90.00
_cell.angle_beta   90.00
_cell.angle_gamma   90.00
#
_symmetry.space_group_name_H-M   'P 1'
#
loop_
_entity.id
_entity.type
_entity.pdbx_description
1 polymer ?
#
loop_
_entity_poly.entity_id
_entity_poly.type
_entity_poly.pdbx_seq_one_letter_code
_entity_poly.pdbx_strand_id
1 'polypeptide(L)'
;LAMVFLRRLSSSYRSFSTLYSPRWAHKERLIFSFRSSSSWGVRSSNNRPSWSDEWKKIGLGAELLTEGNFPSNLFFVQLGFGVDQHGNRFDATKAAVRAVRNAIEFNSIPGVIQHIPGGRKEMLIHVKLGIPSKAVVDVLEVAKVFPYGKLLPIEIVSGGLEFNTGRVVEELGDEDDVGISVSACISIGYNDELNNENKGNEGHKTFNTRDGY
;
A
#
# COMPACT_ATOMS: atom_id res chain seq x y z
N LEU A 1 -2.55 -26.88 -5.83
CA LEU A 1 -2.50 -28.15 -6.58
C LEU A 1 -1.90 -27.86 -7.94
N ALA A 2 -0.69 -28.35 -8.20
CA ALA A 2 -0.06 -28.28 -9.52
C ALA A 2 -0.82 -29.18 -10.50
N MET A 3 -1.07 -28.72 -11.73
CA MET A 3 -1.19 -29.64 -12.86
C MET A 3 -0.75 -28.98 -14.16
N VAL A 4 0.43 -29.41 -14.58
CA VAL A 4 1.00 -29.32 -15.91
C VAL A 4 0.06 -29.99 -16.92
N PHE A 5 -0.25 -29.32 -18.03
CA PHE A 5 -0.56 -30.02 -19.28
C PHE A 5 0.03 -29.27 -20.47
N LEU A 6 1.10 -29.86 -21.01
CA LEU A 6 1.64 -29.56 -22.34
C LEU A 6 0.63 -30.06 -23.40
N ARG A 7 0.27 -29.22 -24.37
CA ARG A 7 -0.02 -29.69 -25.73
C ARG A 7 0.40 -28.65 -26.75
N ARG A 8 1.37 -29.05 -27.55
CA ARG A 8 1.99 -28.37 -28.69
C ARG A 8 1.29 -28.87 -29.94
N LEU A 9 0.68 -27.98 -30.74
CA LEU A 9 0.44 -28.20 -32.17
C LEU A 9 0.61 -26.87 -32.92
N SER A 10 1.12 -27.02 -34.13
CA SER A 10 1.90 -26.06 -34.91
C SER A 10 1.12 -25.33 -36.00
N SER A 11 1.63 -24.13 -36.33
CA SER A 11 1.68 -23.49 -37.66
C SER A 11 0.37 -23.12 -38.36
N SER A 12 0.17 -21.83 -38.62
CA SER A 12 0.51 -21.24 -39.93
C SER A 12 0.22 -19.73 -40.01
N TYR A 13 1.06 -19.08 -40.80
CA TYR A 13 1.08 -17.67 -41.20
C TYR A 13 -0.26 -17.14 -41.76
N ARG A 14 -0.52 -15.84 -41.50
CA ARG A 14 -0.88 -14.88 -42.55
C ARG A 14 -0.64 -13.44 -42.09
N SER A 15 0.21 -12.75 -42.84
CA SER A 15 0.42 -11.32 -42.84
C SER A 15 -0.72 -10.64 -43.61
N PHE A 16 -1.19 -9.48 -43.13
CA PHE A 16 -1.69 -8.42 -44.00
C PHE A 16 -1.45 -7.06 -43.36
N SER A 17 -0.68 -6.25 -44.07
CA SER A 17 -0.34 -4.85 -43.84
C SER A 17 -1.38 -3.90 -44.44
N THR A 18 -1.19 -2.58 -44.20
CA THR A 18 -1.79 -1.38 -44.84
C THR A 18 -3.12 -0.89 -44.22
N LEU A 19 -3.37 0.39 -43.88
CA LEU A 19 -2.86 1.72 -44.29
C LEU A 19 -2.85 2.72 -43.08
N TYR A 20 -1.82 3.56 -42.84
CA TYR A 20 -1.70 5.02 -43.19
C TYR A 20 -3.04 5.78 -43.37
N SER A 21 -3.34 6.98 -42.85
CA SER A 21 -2.58 8.22 -42.58
C SER A 21 -3.50 9.23 -41.81
N PRO A 22 -2.98 10.32 -41.22
CA PRO A 22 -3.65 11.15 -40.20
C PRO A 22 -4.31 12.43 -40.76
N ARG A 23 -5.22 13.06 -40.00
CA ARG A 23 -5.78 14.38 -40.35
C ARG A 23 -5.91 15.33 -39.15
N TRP A 24 -4.90 16.19 -39.10
CA TRP A 24 -4.78 17.60 -38.69
C TRP A 24 -5.81 18.30 -37.80
N ALA A 25 -5.21 19.07 -36.88
CA ALA A 25 -5.69 20.18 -36.07
C ALA A 25 -6.67 21.15 -36.74
N HIS A 26 -7.59 21.71 -35.94
CA HIS A 26 -7.84 23.14 -35.92
C HIS A 26 -8.32 23.61 -34.53
N LYS A 27 -7.66 24.67 -34.05
CA LYS A 27 -8.06 25.56 -32.95
C LYS A 27 -9.37 26.27 -33.32
N GLU A 28 -10.33 26.32 -32.40
CA GLU A 28 -11.18 27.50 -32.24
C GLU A 28 -11.41 27.80 -30.75
N ARG A 29 -11.09 29.05 -30.37
CA ARG A 29 -11.48 29.68 -29.11
C ARG A 29 -12.94 30.11 -29.28
N LEU A 30 -13.82 29.66 -28.40
CA LEU A 30 -15.08 30.34 -28.12
C LEU A 30 -15.10 30.79 -26.66
N ILE A 31 -14.99 32.10 -26.50
CA ILE A 31 -15.30 32.82 -25.28
C ILE A 31 -16.81 32.94 -25.24
N PHE A 32 -17.47 32.36 -24.24
CA PHE A 32 -18.83 32.75 -23.88
C PHE A 32 -18.95 32.99 -22.37
N SER A 33 -19.59 34.13 -22.11
CA SER A 33 -19.75 34.82 -20.85
C SER A 33 -20.66 34.10 -19.86
N PHE A 34 -20.31 34.27 -18.59
CA PHE A 34 -21.03 33.95 -17.36
C PHE A 34 -22.54 34.24 -17.39
N ARG A 35 -23.34 33.28 -16.90
CA ARG A 35 -24.34 33.53 -15.85
C ARG A 35 -24.82 32.25 -15.17
N SER A 36 -24.56 32.23 -13.86
CA SER A 36 -25.26 31.56 -12.74
C SER A 36 -26.50 30.73 -13.08
N SER A 37 -26.48 29.43 -12.76
CA SER A 37 -27.17 28.86 -11.57
C SER A 37 -27.40 27.36 -11.74
N SER A 38 -26.64 26.54 -11.03
CA SER A 38 -27.06 25.27 -10.40
C SER A 38 -25.82 24.61 -9.83
N SER A 39 -25.65 24.73 -8.52
CA SER A 39 -24.60 24.05 -7.77
C SER A 39 -24.87 22.55 -7.85
N TRP A 40 -24.17 21.85 -8.73
CA TRP A 40 -24.09 20.39 -8.70
C TRP A 40 -23.16 20.04 -7.55
N GLY A 41 -23.79 19.77 -6.41
CA GLY A 41 -23.11 19.46 -5.16
C GLY A 41 -22.20 18.25 -5.32
N VAL A 42 -20.92 18.47 -5.04
CA VAL A 42 -20.02 17.41 -4.58
C VAL A 42 -20.69 16.77 -3.37
N ARG A 43 -21.16 15.52 -3.51
CA ARG A 43 -21.52 14.71 -2.36
C ARG A 43 -20.23 14.43 -1.58
N SER A 44 -19.89 15.34 -0.66
CA SER A 44 -19.03 15.04 0.47
C SER A 44 -19.57 13.77 1.12
N SER A 45 -18.79 12.69 1.09
CA SER A 45 -19.07 11.48 1.85
C SER A 45 -18.96 11.81 3.33
N ASN A 46 -20.03 12.39 3.87
CA ASN A 46 -20.13 12.82 5.24
C ASN A 46 -20.13 11.59 6.17
N ASN A 47 -19.17 11.62 7.09
CA ASN A 47 -19.33 11.20 8.49
C ASN A 47 -19.36 9.70 8.78
N ARG A 48 -18.31 8.97 8.37
CA ARG A 48 -17.87 7.79 9.13
C ARG A 48 -16.67 8.22 9.96
N PRO A 49 -16.65 7.97 11.28
CA PRO A 49 -15.43 8.14 12.05
C PRO A 49 -14.32 7.35 11.36
N SER A 50 -13.23 8.01 11.01
CA SER A 50 -12.04 7.28 10.61
C SER A 50 -11.52 6.58 11.87
N TRP A 51 -11.01 5.36 11.76
CA TRP A 51 -10.62 4.60 12.94
C TRP A 51 -9.61 5.36 13.80
N SER A 52 -8.76 6.19 13.17
CA SER A 52 -7.87 7.11 13.85
C SER A 52 -8.57 8.15 14.74
N ASP A 53 -9.76 8.65 14.41
CA ASP A 53 -10.44 9.65 15.25
C ASP A 53 -11.09 9.01 16.47
N GLU A 54 -11.66 7.80 16.32
CA GLU A 54 -12.15 7.00 17.43
C GLU A 54 -11.00 6.60 18.34
N TRP A 55 -9.89 6.16 17.75
CA TRP A 55 -8.67 5.81 18.45
C TRP A 55 -8.06 6.96 19.22
N LYS A 56 -7.90 8.13 18.59
CA LYS A 56 -7.39 9.33 19.26
C LYS A 56 -8.22 9.67 20.51
N LYS A 57 -9.55 9.52 20.45
CA LYS A 57 -10.44 9.76 21.61
C LYS A 57 -10.18 8.82 22.78
N ILE A 58 -9.73 7.59 22.53
CA ILE A 58 -9.41 6.59 23.56
C ILE A 58 -7.90 6.46 23.80
N GLY A 59 -7.08 7.38 23.29
CA GLY A 59 -5.62 7.40 23.48
C GLY A 59 -4.85 6.38 22.62
N LEU A 60 -5.47 5.86 21.57
CA LEU A 60 -4.86 5.02 20.54
C LEU A 60 -4.50 5.83 19.29
N GLY A 61 -3.70 5.23 18.41
CA GLY A 61 -3.18 5.80 17.18
C GLY A 61 -1.66 5.83 17.19
N ALA A 62 -1.05 5.35 16.11
CA ALA A 62 0.40 5.47 15.95
C ALA A 62 0.81 6.94 15.79
N GLU A 63 1.93 7.30 16.42
CA GLU A 63 2.62 8.56 16.21
C GLU A 63 3.32 8.54 14.84
N LEU A 64 3.11 9.57 14.02
CA LEU A 64 3.78 9.69 12.73
C LEU A 64 5.14 10.36 12.93
N LEU A 65 6.21 9.67 12.56
CA LEU A 65 7.54 10.26 12.54
C LEU A 65 7.84 10.86 11.15
N THR A 66 8.48 12.03 11.14
CA THR A 66 8.89 12.71 9.90
C THR A 66 10.10 12.05 9.25
N GLU A 67 10.95 11.43 10.06
CA GLU A 67 12.17 10.76 9.66
C GLU A 67 12.50 9.63 10.64
N GLY A 68 13.39 8.74 10.23
CA GLY A 68 13.90 7.69 11.09
C GLY A 68 14.47 6.54 10.27
N ASN A 69 15.38 5.80 10.89
CA ASN A 69 16.01 4.65 10.26
C ASN A 69 15.21 3.36 10.51
N PHE A 70 15.42 2.38 9.64
CA PHE A 70 14.87 1.03 9.83
C PHE A 70 15.25 0.48 11.23
N PRO A 71 14.34 -0.22 11.94
CA PRO A 71 14.61 -0.67 13.30
C PRO A 71 15.84 -1.57 13.39
N SER A 72 16.75 -1.25 14.30
CA SER A 72 18.01 -1.99 14.45
C SER A 72 17.85 -3.34 15.17
N ASN A 73 16.78 -3.50 15.96
CA ASN A 73 16.38 -4.75 16.57
C ASN A 73 14.95 -5.08 16.13
N LEU A 74 14.81 -6.05 15.21
CA LEU A 74 13.53 -6.52 14.73
C LEU A 74 12.97 -7.61 15.63
N PHE A 75 11.68 -7.53 15.95
CA PHE A 75 10.97 -8.64 16.58
C PHE A 75 10.35 -9.56 15.54
N PHE A 76 9.63 -8.99 14.58
CA PHE A 76 8.95 -9.77 13.56
C PHE A 76 8.68 -8.93 12.32
N VAL A 77 8.51 -9.65 11.21
CA VAL A 77 8.11 -9.13 9.91
C VAL A 77 6.79 -9.78 9.55
N GLN A 78 5.79 -8.96 9.26
CA GLN A 78 4.45 -9.40 8.89
C GLN A 78 4.19 -9.03 7.44
N LEU A 79 3.67 -9.98 6.68
CA LEU A 79 3.34 -9.79 5.29
C LEU A 79 1.84 -9.80 5.11
N GLY A 80 1.35 -8.99 4.19
CA GLY A 80 -0.05 -8.98 3.80
C GLY A 80 -0.22 -8.59 2.34
N PHE A 81 -1.41 -8.82 1.84
CA PHE A 81 -1.82 -8.34 0.54
C PHE A 81 -3.24 -7.79 0.58
N GLY A 82 -3.52 -6.87 -0.31
CA GLY A 82 -4.82 -6.26 -0.44
C GLY A 82 -5.15 -6.09 -1.91
N VAL A 83 -6.42 -6.27 -2.24
CA VAL A 83 -6.90 -6.14 -3.61
C VAL A 83 -7.99 -5.09 -3.62
N ASP A 84 -7.98 -4.21 -4.61
CA ASP A 84 -9.14 -3.45 -5.00
C ASP A 84 -9.55 -3.79 -6.42
N GLN A 85 -10.76 -4.34 -6.56
CA GLN A 85 -11.35 -4.70 -7.85
C GLN A 85 -12.18 -3.56 -8.43
N HIS A 86 -12.43 -2.52 -7.62
CA HIS A 86 -13.33 -1.43 -7.93
C HIS A 86 -12.63 -0.12 -7.63
N GLY A 87 -12.27 0.64 -8.65
CA GLY A 87 -11.58 1.91 -8.46
C GLY A 87 -10.84 2.39 -9.70
N ASN A 88 -9.91 3.32 -9.47
CA ASN A 88 -9.11 3.95 -10.50
C ASN A 88 -7.71 3.31 -10.51
N ARG A 89 -7.18 3.02 -11.70
CA ARG A 89 -5.82 2.51 -11.90
C ARG A 89 -4.69 3.37 -11.29
N PHE A 90 -4.96 4.64 -11.02
CA PHE A 90 -4.04 5.61 -10.46
C PHE A 90 -4.11 5.70 -8.93
N ASP A 91 -5.07 5.05 -8.27
CA ASP A 91 -5.22 5.10 -6.81
C ASP A 91 -5.23 3.69 -6.21
N ALA A 92 -4.15 3.36 -5.50
CA ALA A 92 -3.98 2.09 -4.80
C ALA A 92 -4.32 2.16 -3.29
N THR A 93 -4.84 3.29 -2.80
CA THR A 93 -5.03 3.55 -1.36
C THR A 93 -5.86 2.47 -0.67
N LYS A 94 -7.00 2.10 -1.27
CA LYS A 94 -7.91 1.10 -0.70
C LYS A 94 -7.30 -0.31 -0.69
N ALA A 95 -6.56 -0.68 -1.72
CA ALA A 95 -5.79 -1.92 -1.76
C ALA A 95 -4.65 -1.90 -0.71
N ALA A 96 -3.97 -0.78 -0.52
CA ALA A 96 -2.90 -0.62 0.46
C ALA A 96 -3.41 -0.74 1.90
N VAL A 97 -4.52 -0.07 2.25
CA VAL A 97 -5.18 -0.19 3.56
C VAL A 97 -5.55 -1.65 3.84
N ARG A 98 -6.12 -2.36 2.85
CA ARG A 98 -6.45 -3.79 2.95
C ARG A 98 -5.19 -4.64 3.17
N ALA A 99 -4.09 -4.35 2.46
CA ALA A 99 -2.84 -5.09 2.58
C ALA A 99 -2.22 -4.95 3.97
N VAL A 100 -2.17 -3.72 4.50
CA VAL A 100 -1.64 -3.44 5.83
C VAL A 100 -2.51 -4.06 6.92
N ARG A 101 -3.85 -3.97 6.79
CA ARG A 101 -4.76 -4.62 7.72
C ARG A 101 -4.57 -6.13 7.72
N ASN A 102 -4.52 -6.75 6.52
CA ASN A 102 -4.30 -8.18 6.38
C ASN A 102 -2.99 -8.64 7.05
N ALA A 103 -1.93 -7.84 6.96
CA ALA A 103 -0.66 -8.15 7.60
C ALA A 103 -0.76 -8.19 9.14
N ILE A 104 -1.52 -7.27 9.77
CA ILE A 104 -1.55 -7.13 11.24
C ILE A 104 -2.73 -7.81 11.94
N GLU A 105 -3.86 -8.04 11.24
CA GLU A 105 -5.15 -8.42 11.85
C GLU A 105 -5.12 -9.78 12.55
N PHE A 106 -4.26 -10.71 12.10
CA PHE A 106 -4.21 -12.08 12.63
C PHE A 106 -3.04 -12.33 13.60
N ASN A 107 -2.30 -11.28 13.97
CA ASN A 107 -1.14 -11.39 14.87
C ASN A 107 -1.48 -10.81 16.25
N SER A 108 -1.26 -11.60 17.30
CA SER A 108 -1.39 -11.14 18.70
C SER A 108 -0.05 -11.26 19.40
N ILE A 109 0.40 -10.17 20.02
CA ILE A 109 1.79 -10.03 20.47
C ILE A 109 1.88 -9.50 21.90
N PRO A 110 1.32 -10.22 22.89
CA PRO A 110 1.26 -9.75 24.27
C PRO A 110 2.64 -9.67 24.95
N GLY A 111 3.56 -10.61 24.62
CA GLY A 111 4.85 -10.74 25.32
C GLY A 111 5.96 -9.80 24.84
N VAL A 112 5.91 -9.34 23.58
CA VAL A 112 6.99 -8.52 23.00
C VAL A 112 7.06 -7.14 23.64
N ILE A 113 5.91 -6.57 24.00
CA ILE A 113 5.84 -5.20 24.56
C ILE A 113 6.69 -5.04 25.82
N GLN A 114 6.78 -6.08 26.65
CA GLN A 114 7.56 -6.05 27.91
C GLN A 114 9.07 -6.02 27.67
N HIS A 115 9.51 -6.42 26.48
CA HIS A 115 10.93 -6.48 26.10
C HIS A 115 11.38 -5.25 25.32
N ILE A 116 10.48 -4.32 25.00
CA ILE A 116 10.81 -3.04 24.35
C ILE A 116 11.24 -2.05 25.44
N PRO A 117 12.48 -1.51 25.40
CA PRO A 117 12.86 -0.40 26.26
C PRO A 117 11.92 0.79 26.04
N GLY A 118 11.33 1.33 27.11
CA GLY A 118 10.30 2.38 27.02
C GLY A 118 8.89 1.86 26.62
N GLY A 119 8.75 0.55 26.43
CA GLY A 119 7.48 -0.14 26.23
C GLY A 119 6.84 0.12 24.87
N ARG A 120 5.52 -0.10 24.79
CA ARG A 120 4.73 -0.06 23.54
C ARG A 120 4.83 1.26 22.76
N LYS A 121 5.12 2.38 23.44
CA LYS A 121 5.23 3.70 22.81
C LYS A 121 6.53 3.87 22.02
N GLU A 122 7.57 3.13 22.38
CA GLU A 122 8.87 3.14 21.69
C GLU A 122 8.97 2.09 20.58
N MET A 123 7.88 1.37 20.32
CA MET A 123 7.80 0.42 19.24
C MET A 123 7.82 1.15 17.89
N LEU A 124 8.85 0.90 17.09
CA LEU A 124 8.98 1.42 15.73
C LEU A 124 8.28 0.49 14.75
N ILE A 125 7.51 1.09 13.84
CA ILE A 125 6.80 0.41 12.76
C ILE A 125 7.36 0.93 11.45
N HIS A 126 7.97 0.04 10.68
CA HIS A 126 8.38 0.30 9.30
C HIS A 126 7.41 -0.39 8.35
N VAL A 127 6.86 0.37 7.39
CA VAL A 127 5.92 -0.15 6.40
C VAL A 127 6.51 0.02 5.02
N LYS A 128 6.58 -1.08 4.27
CA LYS A 128 6.97 -1.11 2.87
C LYS A 128 5.82 -1.64 2.03
N LEU A 129 5.41 -0.88 1.03
CA LEU A 129 4.31 -1.21 0.12
C LEU A 129 4.83 -1.38 -1.30
N GLY A 130 4.51 -2.53 -1.91
CA GLY A 130 4.68 -2.77 -3.34
C GLY A 130 3.39 -2.46 -4.09
N ILE A 131 3.41 -1.41 -4.91
CA ILE A 131 2.23 -0.94 -5.66
C ILE A 131 2.53 -0.86 -7.18
N PRO A 132 1.52 -0.97 -8.06
CA PRO A 132 1.70 -0.74 -9.48
C PRO A 132 2.33 0.62 -9.76
N SER A 133 3.28 0.67 -10.71
CA SER A 133 4.13 1.85 -10.97
C SER A 133 3.40 3.18 -11.23
N LYS A 134 2.16 3.13 -11.72
CA LYS A 134 1.36 4.32 -12.05
C LYS A 134 0.43 4.77 -10.93
N ALA A 135 0.28 3.96 -9.88
CA ALA A 135 -0.64 4.24 -8.80
C ALA A 135 0.02 5.08 -7.71
N VAL A 136 -0.79 5.90 -7.04
CA VAL A 136 -0.43 6.61 -5.82
C VAL A 136 -1.17 6.00 -4.63
N VAL A 137 -0.70 6.30 -3.42
CA VAL A 137 -1.32 5.88 -2.17
C VAL A 137 -1.39 7.06 -1.24
N ASP A 138 -2.55 7.29 -0.63
CA ASP A 138 -2.67 8.17 0.53
C ASP A 138 -2.06 7.48 1.75
N VAL A 139 -0.83 7.90 2.09
CA VAL A 139 -0.08 7.37 3.23
C VAL A 139 -0.75 7.68 4.57
N LEU A 140 -1.54 8.75 4.66
CA LEU A 140 -2.25 9.10 5.88
C LEU A 140 -3.41 8.12 6.11
N GLU A 141 -4.14 7.75 5.06
CA GLU A 141 -5.17 6.70 5.16
C GLU A 141 -4.59 5.35 5.60
N VAL A 142 -3.43 4.97 5.07
CA VAL A 142 -2.73 3.74 5.49
C VAL A 142 -2.29 3.83 6.96
N ALA A 143 -1.78 4.98 7.39
CA ALA A 143 -1.32 5.15 8.77
C ALA A 143 -2.43 4.94 9.81
N LYS A 144 -3.69 5.24 9.46
CA LYS A 144 -4.86 5.04 10.35
C LYS A 144 -5.11 3.59 10.72
N VAL A 145 -4.47 2.63 10.05
CA VAL A 145 -4.57 1.20 10.37
C VAL A 145 -3.79 0.83 11.64
N PHE A 146 -2.83 1.66 12.08
CA PHE A 146 -1.94 1.31 13.20
C PHE A 146 -2.44 1.83 14.56
N PRO A 147 -2.74 0.92 15.51
CA PRO A 147 -3.36 1.27 16.80
C PRO A 147 -2.46 2.01 17.78
N TYR A 148 -1.14 1.94 17.61
CA TYR A 148 -0.13 2.46 18.53
C TYR A 148 1.27 2.26 17.93
N GLY A 149 2.28 2.80 18.62
CA GLY A 149 3.68 2.77 18.18
C GLY A 149 4.05 4.03 17.42
N LYS A 150 5.28 4.06 16.91
CA LYS A 150 5.84 5.14 16.11
C LYS A 150 5.98 4.65 14.68
N LEU A 151 5.15 5.19 13.78
CA LEU A 151 5.16 4.87 12.37
C LEU A 151 6.23 5.70 11.67
N LEU A 152 7.22 5.01 11.11
CA LEU A 152 8.22 5.60 10.23
C LEU A 152 7.59 5.99 8.89
N PRO A 153 8.23 6.88 8.10
CA PRO A 153 7.78 7.19 6.75
C PRO A 153 7.51 5.91 5.94
N ILE A 154 6.32 5.82 5.36
CA ILE A 154 5.90 4.64 4.60
C ILE A 154 6.73 4.57 3.31
N GLU A 155 7.47 3.49 3.14
CA GLU A 155 8.25 3.23 1.93
C GLU A 155 7.33 2.69 0.83
N ILE A 156 7.27 3.38 -0.30
CA ILE A 156 6.50 2.95 -1.47
C ILE A 156 7.49 2.54 -2.55
N VAL A 157 7.35 1.31 -3.06
CA VAL A 157 8.16 0.77 -4.14
C VAL A 157 7.29 0.27 -5.29
N SER A 158 7.83 0.26 -6.51
CA SER A 158 7.16 -0.37 -7.64
C SER A 158 7.10 -1.89 -7.42
N GLY A 159 5.90 -2.46 -7.55
CA GLY A 159 5.61 -3.87 -7.33
C GLY A 159 4.11 -4.14 -7.50
N GLY A 160 3.56 -4.99 -6.64
CA GLY A 160 2.13 -5.31 -6.66
C GLY A 160 1.68 -5.96 -7.98
N LEU A 161 0.41 -5.80 -8.32
CA LEU A 161 -0.17 -6.28 -9.58
C LEU A 161 -1.28 -5.36 -10.07
N GLU A 162 -1.24 -4.98 -11.36
CA GLU A 162 -2.37 -4.42 -12.11
C GLU A 162 -2.93 -5.55 -12.98
N PHE A 163 -4.25 -5.75 -12.97
CA PHE A 163 -4.89 -6.83 -13.74
C PHE A 163 -6.28 -6.42 -14.23
N ASN A 164 -6.76 -7.03 -15.30
CA ASN A 164 -8.09 -6.74 -15.82
C ASN A 164 -9.16 -7.51 -15.03
N THR A 165 -10.23 -6.83 -14.62
CA THR A 165 -11.37 -7.41 -13.90
C THR A 165 -12.40 -8.01 -14.85
N GLY A 166 -12.37 -7.62 -16.13
CA GLY A 166 -13.27 -8.10 -17.18
C GLY A 166 -14.71 -7.58 -17.05
N ARG A 167 -14.97 -6.63 -16.16
CA ARG A 167 -16.26 -5.94 -16.02
C ARG A 167 -16.05 -4.54 -15.43
N VAL A 168 -16.89 -3.61 -15.88
CA VAL A 168 -17.01 -2.27 -15.29
C VAL A 168 -18.40 -2.18 -14.69
N VAL A 169 -18.47 -1.88 -13.39
CA VAL A 169 -19.72 -1.66 -12.66
C VAL A 169 -19.75 -0.22 -12.19
N GLU A 170 -20.37 0.66 -12.99
CA GLU A 170 -20.41 2.11 -12.76
C GLU A 170 -21.03 2.46 -11.39
N GLU A 171 -22.03 1.69 -10.94
CA GLU A 171 -22.68 1.90 -9.63
C GLU A 171 -21.75 1.62 -8.44
N LEU A 172 -20.66 0.87 -8.66
CA LEU A 172 -19.61 0.62 -7.66
C LEU A 172 -18.45 1.60 -7.77
N GLY A 173 -18.51 2.55 -8.72
CA GLY A 173 -17.49 3.58 -8.94
C GLY A 173 -16.33 3.13 -9.80
N ASP A 174 -16.52 2.11 -10.65
CA ASP A 174 -15.51 1.65 -11.58
C ASP A 174 -15.33 2.68 -12.71
N GLU A 175 -14.10 3.18 -12.89
CA GLU A 175 -13.75 4.07 -14.01
C GLU A 175 -13.17 3.30 -15.20
N ASP A 176 -12.64 2.10 -14.95
CA ASP A 176 -11.96 1.24 -15.93
C ASP A 176 -12.09 -0.24 -15.51
N ASP A 177 -11.73 -1.18 -16.39
CA ASP A 177 -11.76 -2.62 -16.09
C ASP A 177 -10.51 -3.10 -15.34
N VAL A 178 -9.98 -2.27 -14.43
CA VAL A 178 -8.68 -2.48 -13.79
C VAL A 178 -8.83 -2.77 -12.30
N GLY A 179 -8.20 -3.85 -11.87
CA GLY A 179 -7.99 -4.20 -10.48
C GLY A 179 -6.53 -3.98 -10.07
N ILE A 180 -6.33 -3.60 -8.81
CA ILE A 180 -5.01 -3.40 -8.21
C ILE A 180 -4.84 -4.36 -7.05
N SER A 181 -3.68 -5.03 -6.99
CA SER A 181 -3.20 -5.72 -5.80
C SER A 181 -1.94 -5.07 -5.26
N VAL A 182 -1.93 -4.83 -3.95
CA VAL A 182 -0.81 -4.28 -3.19
C VAL A 182 -0.26 -5.36 -2.26
N SER A 183 1.06 -5.47 -2.19
CA SER A 183 1.75 -6.26 -1.18
C SER A 183 2.31 -5.34 -0.09
N ALA A 184 2.15 -5.72 1.17
CA ALA A 184 2.64 -4.99 2.32
C ALA A 184 3.63 -5.85 3.12
N CYS A 185 4.71 -5.21 3.56
CA CYS A 185 5.67 -5.74 4.52
C CYS A 185 5.77 -4.77 5.70
N ILE A 186 5.42 -5.26 6.89
CA ILE A 186 5.40 -4.49 8.13
C ILE A 186 6.45 -5.08 9.05
N SER A 187 7.49 -4.31 9.31
CA SER A 187 8.57 -4.67 10.21
C SER A 187 8.39 -3.92 11.52
N ILE A 188 8.36 -4.65 12.63
CA ILE A 188 8.23 -4.04 13.96
C ILE A 188 9.49 -4.32 14.76
N GLY A 189 10.00 -3.27 15.40
CA GLY A 189 11.24 -3.33 16.17
C GLY A 189 11.42 -2.13 17.05
N TYR A 190 12.66 -1.93 17.50
CA TYR A 190 13.07 -0.78 18.29
C TYR A 190 14.56 -0.48 18.04
N ASN A 191 15.02 0.67 18.53
CA ASN A 191 16.43 1.06 18.49
C ASN A 191 17.02 1.05 19.89
N ASP A 192 18.23 0.51 20.04
CA ASP A 192 19.00 0.64 21.27
C ASP A 192 19.72 2.01 21.26
N GLU A 193 19.30 2.94 22.11
CA GLU A 193 19.96 4.25 22.23
C GLU A 193 21.44 4.13 22.66
N LEU A 194 21.82 3.03 23.33
CA LEU A 194 23.20 2.77 23.79
C LEU A 194 24.14 2.21 22.70
N ASN A 195 23.63 1.83 21.52
CA ASN A 195 24.43 1.20 20.45
C ASN A 195 24.61 2.10 19.20
N ASN A 196 24.15 3.36 19.25
CA ASN A 196 24.18 4.27 18.09
C ASN A 196 25.60 4.74 17.70
N GLU A 197 26.62 4.54 18.54
CA GLU A 197 27.99 4.99 18.23
C GLU A 197 28.80 3.99 17.39
N ASN A 198 28.37 2.73 17.21
CA ASN A 198 29.22 1.68 16.61
C ASN A 198 28.64 0.87 15.44
N LYS A 199 27.45 1.16 14.93
CA LYS A 199 26.89 0.39 13.79
C LYS A 199 27.34 0.94 12.43
N GLY A 200 28.65 0.94 12.21
CA GLY A 200 29.21 0.95 10.87
C GLY A 200 28.99 -0.42 10.22
N ASN A 201 28.02 -0.52 9.31
CA ASN A 201 27.91 -1.60 8.32
C ASN A 201 27.94 -3.04 8.89
N GLU A 202 27.14 -3.33 9.93
CA GLU A 202 26.92 -4.72 10.34
C GLU A 202 26.04 -5.42 9.29
N GLY A 203 26.65 -6.30 8.48
CA GLY A 203 25.95 -7.16 7.52
C GLY A 203 24.91 -8.07 8.19
N HIS A 204 24.11 -8.77 7.36
CA HIS A 204 23.09 -9.70 7.84
C HIS A 204 23.62 -10.65 8.92
N LYS A 205 23.08 -10.59 10.15
CA LYS A 205 23.38 -11.57 11.21
C LYS A 205 22.91 -12.94 10.73
N THR A 206 23.85 -13.83 10.45
CA THR A 206 23.57 -15.22 10.09
C THR A 206 23.44 -16.03 11.37
N PHE A 207 22.26 -16.57 11.63
CA PHE A 207 22.03 -17.46 12.77
C PHE A 207 22.16 -18.91 12.29
N ASN A 208 23.19 -19.61 12.79
CA ASN A 208 23.31 -21.06 12.57
C ASN A 208 22.43 -21.79 13.58
N THR A 209 21.33 -22.37 13.13
CA THR A 209 20.34 -23.05 13.98
C THR A 209 20.69 -24.49 14.33
N ARG A 210 21.86 -24.99 13.89
CA ARG A 210 22.26 -26.39 14.12
C ARG A 210 22.62 -26.69 15.57
N ASP A 211 22.90 -25.66 16.37
CA ASP A 211 23.54 -25.85 17.67
C ASP A 211 22.54 -25.68 18.83
N GLY A 212 21.28 -25.31 18.54
CA GLY A 212 20.08 -25.57 19.34
C GLY A 212 20.00 -25.03 20.78
N TYR A 213 20.99 -24.30 21.28
CA TYR A 213 21.05 -23.75 22.63
C TYR A 213 21.27 -22.24 22.63
#